data_AF-A0A7Y2IL22-F1
#
_entry.id   AF-A0A7Y2IL22-F1
#
_cell.length_a   1.000
_cell.length_b   1.000
_cell.length_c   1.000
_cell.angle_alpha   90.00
_cell.angle_beta   90.00
_cell.angle_gamma   90.00
#
_symmetry.space_group_name_H-M   'P 1'
#
loop_
_entity.id
_entity.type
_entity.pdbx_description
1 polymer ?
#
loop_
_entity_poly.entity_id
_entity_poly.type
_entity_poly.pdbx_seq_one_letter_code
_entity_poly.pdbx_strand_id
1 'polypeptide(L)'
;MVASGEVVEITGNKVSFTWGWGGHPDLPPGGTIVEIELFPDGDGTLVRLTHSGLEAGDVPMHLKGWNHYLARLTTAASGGNPGPDPGAG
;
A
#
# COMPACT_ATOMS: atom_id res chain seq x y z
N MET A 1 14.62 -2.47 8.57
CA MET A 1 14.62 -1.70 7.31
C MET A 1 13.47 -0.71 7.37
N VAL A 2 13.64 0.49 6.83
CA VAL A 2 12.60 1.53 6.83
C VAL A 2 12.18 1.75 5.38
N ALA A 3 10.87 1.71 5.12
CA ALA A 3 10.34 2.08 3.83
C ALA A 3 10.26 3.61 3.76
N SER A 4 10.62 4.18 2.62
CA SER A 4 10.53 5.62 2.39
C SER A 4 10.23 5.92 0.93
N GLY A 5 9.62 7.08 0.71
CA GLY A 5 9.30 7.60 -0.61
C GLY A 5 8.60 8.95 -0.49
N GLU A 6 8.09 9.45 -1.60
CA GLU A 6 7.55 10.80 -1.72
C GLU A 6 6.16 10.77 -2.35
N VAL A 7 5.27 11.65 -1.88
CA VAL A 7 3.96 11.83 -2.52
C VAL A 7 4.16 12.49 -3.88
N VAL A 8 3.64 11.85 -4.92
CA VAL A 8 3.72 12.32 -6.31
C VAL A 8 2.43 13.03 -6.73
N GLU A 9 1.28 12.51 -6.29
CA GLU A 9 -0.03 13.03 -6.67
C GLU A 9 -1.03 12.87 -5.53
N ILE A 10 -1.86 13.89 -5.29
CA ILE A 10 -3.07 13.81 -4.47
C ILE A 10 -4.20 14.47 -5.25
N THR A 11 -5.30 13.75 -5.40
CA THR A 11 -6.57 14.29 -5.90
C THR A 11 -7.67 14.05 -4.86
N GLY A 12 -8.93 14.35 -5.20
CA GLY A 12 -10.05 14.09 -4.31
C GLY A 12 -10.29 12.61 -4.00
N ASN A 13 -9.86 11.70 -4.89
CA ASN A 13 -10.13 10.26 -4.78
C ASN A 13 -8.92 9.38 -5.11
N LYS A 14 -7.71 9.94 -5.20
CA LYS A 14 -6.49 9.21 -5.52
C LYS A 14 -5.31 9.78 -4.75
N VAL A 15 -4.41 8.89 -4.32
CA VAL A 15 -3.06 9.24 -3.88
C VAL A 15 -2.06 8.32 -4.55
N SER A 16 -0.99 8.92 -5.10
CA SER A 16 0.16 8.18 -5.63
C SER A 16 1.42 8.64 -4.93
N PHE A 17 2.26 7.70 -4.53
CA PHE A 17 3.53 7.96 -3.89
C PHE A 17 4.58 6.96 -4.34
N THR A 18 5.83 7.39 -4.36
CA THR A 18 6.94 6.47 -4.59
C THR A 18 7.21 5.64 -3.35
N TRP A 19 7.86 4.49 -3.53
CA TRP A 19 8.10 3.55 -2.45
C TRP A 19 9.42 2.80 -2.66
N GLY A 20 9.98 2.28 -1.57
CA GLY A 20 11.17 1.45 -1.55
C GLY A 20 11.77 1.32 -0.15
N TRP A 21 12.76 0.46 0.01
CA TRP A 21 13.43 0.18 1.29
C TRP A 21 14.81 0.84 1.36
N GLY A 22 15.05 1.62 2.40
CA GLY A 22 16.39 2.14 2.68
C GLY A 22 17.40 0.99 2.84
N GLY A 23 18.46 1.02 2.03
CA GLY A 23 19.52 0.01 2.04
C GLY A 23 19.24 -1.25 1.20
N HIS A 24 18.11 -1.33 0.49
CA HIS A 24 17.85 -2.41 -0.47
C HIS A 24 18.37 -2.00 -1.86
N PRO A 25 19.37 -2.70 -2.41
CA PRO A 25 20.00 -2.29 -3.67
C PRO A 25 19.03 -2.35 -4.86
N ASP A 26 18.16 -3.36 -4.87
CA ASP A 26 17.26 -3.62 -6.00
C ASP A 26 15.88 -2.96 -5.83
N LEU A 27 15.62 -2.37 -4.66
CA LEU A 27 14.35 -1.71 -4.34
C LEU A 27 14.57 -0.45 -3.48
N PRO A 28 15.39 0.50 -3.97
CA PRO A 28 15.71 1.70 -3.21
C PRO A 28 14.48 2.60 -3.06
N PRO A 29 14.47 3.51 -2.07
CA PRO A 29 13.43 4.54 -1.96
C PRO A 29 13.25 5.30 -3.28
N GLY A 30 12.01 5.41 -3.74
CA GLY A 30 11.71 6.02 -5.03
C GLY A 30 11.64 5.05 -6.21
N GLY A 31 12.05 3.78 -6.03
CA GLY A 31 12.18 2.79 -7.11
C GLY A 31 10.86 2.23 -7.63
N THR A 32 9.80 2.28 -6.82
CA THR A 32 8.45 1.83 -7.21
C THR A 32 7.41 2.90 -6.96
N ILE A 33 6.20 2.67 -7.50
CA ILE A 33 5.04 3.53 -7.28
C ILE A 33 3.92 2.72 -6.66
N VAL A 34 3.30 3.29 -5.64
CA VAL A 34 2.04 2.83 -5.06
C VAL A 34 0.96 3.84 -5.41
N GLU A 35 -0.13 3.36 -6.00
CA GLU A 35 -1.31 4.15 -6.30
C GLU A 35 -2.50 3.56 -5.53
N ILE A 36 -3.22 4.42 -4.83
CA ILE A 36 -4.47 4.10 -4.14
C ILE A 36 -5.56 4.95 -4.73
N GLU A 37 -6.56 4.31 -5.31
CA GLU A 37 -7.71 4.96 -5.93
C GLU A 37 -9.00 4.54 -5.22
N LEU A 38 -9.89 5.51 -5.02
CA LEU A 38 -11.17 5.35 -4.37
C LEU A 38 -12.29 5.53 -5.39
N PHE A 39 -13.18 4.55 -5.47
CA PHE A 39 -14.36 4.58 -6.33
C PHE A 39 -15.62 4.44 -5.49
N PRO A 40 -16.67 5.24 -5.75
CA PRO A 40 -17.98 5.00 -5.16
C PRO A 40 -18.49 3.60 -5.53
N ASP A 41 -19.00 2.85 -4.57
CA ASP A 41 -19.59 1.53 -4.78
C ASP A 41 -20.81 1.32 -3.87
N GLY A 42 -21.96 1.83 -4.33
CA GLY A 42 -23.20 1.86 -3.52
C GLY A 42 -23.02 2.67 -2.24
N ASP A 43 -23.29 2.02 -1.10
CA ASP A 43 -23.07 2.60 0.24
C ASP A 43 -21.62 2.44 0.73
N GLY A 44 -20.75 1.82 -0.09
CA GLY A 44 -19.35 1.57 0.20
C GLY A 44 -18.39 2.31 -0.73
N THR A 45 -17.11 1.98 -0.55
CA THR A 45 -16.01 2.49 -1.38
C THR A 45 -15.17 1.32 -1.84
N LEU A 46 -15.02 1.16 -3.16
CA LEU A 46 -14.04 0.25 -3.73
C LEU A 46 -12.66 0.92 -3.65
N VAL A 47 -11.73 0.27 -2.96
CA VAL A 47 -10.32 0.67 -2.91
C VAL A 47 -9.54 -0.18 -3.90
N ARG A 48 -8.90 0.47 -4.88
CA ARG A 48 -7.94 -0.16 -5.78
C ARG A 48 -6.53 0.26 -5.39
N LEU A 49 -5.70 -0.73 -5.07
CA LEU A 49 -4.27 -0.54 -4.81
C LEU A 49 -3.45 -1.17 -5.93
N THR A 50 -2.57 -0.38 -6.54
CA THR A 50 -1.60 -0.85 -7.53
C THR A 50 -0.19 -0.54 -7.03
N HIS A 51 0.68 -1.55 -6.97
CA HIS A 51 2.11 -1.38 -6.69
C HIS A 51 2.90 -1.77 -7.95
N SER A 52 3.44 -0.78 -8.65
CA SER A 52 4.14 -0.95 -9.92
C SER A 52 5.65 -0.77 -9.79
N GLY A 53 6.41 -1.37 -10.71
CA GLY A 53 7.87 -1.31 -10.72
C GLY A 53 8.58 -2.39 -9.88
N LEU A 54 7.83 -3.32 -9.26
CA LEU A 54 8.41 -4.44 -8.53
C LEU A 54 9.04 -5.45 -9.48
N GLU A 55 10.22 -5.94 -9.12
CA GLU A 55 10.77 -7.15 -9.74
C GLU A 55 9.97 -8.39 -9.33
N ALA A 56 9.99 -9.43 -10.16
CA ALA A 56 9.19 -10.63 -9.94
C ALA A 56 9.47 -11.32 -8.58
N GLY A 57 10.70 -11.22 -8.08
CA GLY A 57 11.10 -11.77 -6.78
C GLY A 57 10.46 -11.06 -5.58
N ASP A 58 10.14 -9.78 -5.73
CA ASP A 58 9.60 -8.95 -4.65
C ASP A 58 8.07 -9.05 -4.55
N VAL A 59 7.39 -9.37 -5.64
CA VAL A 59 5.92 -9.43 -5.72
C VAL A 59 5.27 -10.26 -4.60
N PRO A 60 5.72 -11.49 -4.27
CA PRO A 60 5.06 -12.31 -3.27
C PRO A 60 5.04 -11.70 -1.86
N MET A 61 6.15 -11.09 -1.44
CA MET A 61 6.22 -10.41 -0.15
C MET A 61 5.26 -9.21 -0.14
N HIS A 62 5.32 -8.37 -1.17
CA HIS A 62 4.49 -7.16 -1.23
C HIS A 62 3.01 -7.49 -1.27
N LEU A 63 2.63 -8.55 -1.99
CA LEU A 63 1.26 -9.05 -2.00
C LEU A 63 0.80 -9.50 -0.61
N LYS A 64 1.65 -10.25 0.12
CA LYS A 64 1.37 -10.66 1.51
C LYS A 64 1.18 -9.44 2.42
N GLY A 65 2.08 -8.46 2.33
CA GLY A 65 2.01 -7.20 3.06
C GLY A 65 0.73 -6.43 2.78
N TRP A 66 0.40 -6.23 1.50
CA TRP A 66 -0.80 -5.51 1.11
C TRP A 66 -2.09 -6.22 1.54
N ASN A 67 -2.17 -7.54 1.41
CA ASN A 67 -3.33 -8.30 1.88
C ASN A 67 -3.55 -8.15 3.39
N HIS A 68 -2.47 -8.15 4.18
CA HIS A 68 -2.54 -7.91 5.63
C HIS A 68 -3.07 -6.50 5.94
N TYR A 69 -2.50 -5.47 5.31
CA TYR A 69 -2.91 -4.09 5.57
C TYR A 69 -4.31 -3.75 5.05
N LEU A 70 -4.73 -4.33 3.93
CA LEU A 70 -6.09 -4.16 3.41
C LEU A 70 -7.13 -4.78 4.33
N ALA A 71 -6.88 -5.97 4.91
CA ALA A 71 -7.80 -6.57 5.88
C ALA A 71 -7.95 -5.71 7.16
N ARG A 72 -6.84 -5.12 7.62
CA ARG A 72 -6.85 -4.19 8.77
C ARG A 72 -7.58 -2.89 8.43
N LEU A 73 -7.41 -2.37 7.21
CA LEU A 73 -8.14 -1.22 6.71
C LEU A 73 -9.65 -1.49 6.68
N THR A 74 -10.09 -2.66 6.21
CA THR A 74 -11.51 -3.04 6.23
C THR A 74 -12.09 -2.97 7.64
N THR A 75 -11.38 -3.51 8.64
CA THR A 75 -11.82 -3.46 10.04
C THR A 75 -11.97 -2.02 10.53
N ALA A 76 -10.99 -1.17 10.26
CA ALA A 76 -11.00 0.24 10.67
C ALA A 76 -12.10 1.05 9.95
N ALA A 77 -12.27 0.84 8.64
CA ALA A 77 -13.27 1.53 7.82
C ALA A 77 -14.70 1.20 8.26
N SER A 78 -14.94 0.00 8.79
CA SER A 78 -16.23 -0.39 9.39
C SER A 78 -16.41 0.07 10.85
N GLY A 79 -15.51 0.90 11.38
CA GLY A 79 -15.57 1.45 12.75
C GLY A 79 -14.97 0.55 13.83
N GLY A 80 -14.32 -0.55 13.46
CA GLY A 80 -13.62 -1.43 14.39
C GLY A 80 -12.20 -0.97 14.74
N ASN A 81 -11.57 -1.66 15.68
CA ASN A 81 -10.14 -1.52 15.97
C ASN A 81 -9.40 -2.79 15.52
N PRO A 82 -8.47 -2.72 14.54
CA PRO A 82 -7.72 -3.90 14.08
C PRO A 82 -6.70 -4.41 15.12
N GLY A 83 -6.55 -3.75 16.27
CA GLY A 83 -5.63 -4.13 17.35
C GLY A 83 -4.16 -3.79 17.02
N PRO A 84 -3.20 -4.28 17.80
CA PRO A 84 -1.78 -4.17 17.48
C PRO A 84 -1.44 -4.74 16.10
N ASP A 85 -0.41 -4.20 15.46
CA ASP A 85 0.09 -4.70 14.16
C ASP A 85 1.38 -5.53 14.36
N PRO A 86 1.33 -6.87 14.24
CA PRO A 86 2.52 -7.70 14.26
C PRO A 86 3.28 -7.70 12.91
N GLY A 87 2.76 -7.01 11.89
CA GLY A 87 3.21 -7.09 10.51
C GLY A 87 2.64 -8.33 9.79
N ALA A 88 2.95 -8.43 8.49
CA ALA A 88 2.45 -9.51 7.64
C ALA A 88 3.19 -10.86 7.81
N GLY A 89 4.11 -10.96 8.78
CA GLY A 89 4.89 -12.17 9.10
C GLY A 89 6.09 -12.42 8.20
#